data_AF-A0A257IVM8-F1
#
_entry.id   AF-A0A257IVM8-F1
#
_cell.length_a   1.000
_cell.length_b   1.000
_cell.length_c   1.000
_cell.angle_alpha   90.00
_cell.angle_beta   90.00
_cell.angle_gamma   90.00
#
_symmetry.space_group_name_H-M   'P 1'
#
loop_
_entity.id
_entity.type
_entity.pdbx_description
1 polymer ?
#
loop_
_entity_poly.entity_id
_entity_poly.type
_entity_poly.pdbx_seq_one_letter_code
_entity_poly.pdbx_strand_id
1 'polypeptide(L)'
;MKKLLLLLGLLFVCLTSCQKKDNSIEKIHKRIQNYDFNEFKNCHIFNRKGTFYIKQNNREFKVTKSIFSNRIKTISEIGSNEPGLIINDTTKMSFEKLIVSFNKLEALSVEVDSTNNVYLSFPLEDRCTYYFLKLSDKNSLLDLKKGFYKNYSGDWYLDKECSN
;
A
#
# COMPACT_ATOMS: atom_id res chain seq x y z
N MET A 1 5.40 16.51 -46.89
CA MET A 1 6.44 16.21 -45.87
C MET A 1 5.98 16.45 -44.43
N LYS A 2 5.39 17.61 -44.08
CA LYS A 2 4.93 17.90 -42.70
C LYS A 2 3.87 16.91 -42.14
N LYS A 3 2.97 16.42 -43.00
CA LYS A 3 1.93 15.43 -42.60
C LYS A 3 2.49 14.03 -42.29
N LEU A 4 3.62 13.65 -42.91
CA LEU A 4 4.28 12.35 -42.69
C LEU A 4 5.04 12.33 -41.36
N LEU A 5 5.71 13.44 -41.02
CA LEU A 5 6.37 13.63 -39.73
C LEU A 5 5.39 13.62 -38.55
N LEU A 6 4.19 14.18 -38.72
CA LEU A 6 3.15 14.19 -37.68
C LEU A 6 2.60 12.78 -37.41
N LEU A 7 2.45 11.96 -38.47
CA LEU A 7 2.01 10.57 -38.38
C LEU A 7 3.06 9.68 -37.72
N LEU A 8 4.34 9.88 -38.03
CA LEU A 8 5.47 9.20 -37.38
C LEU A 8 5.59 9.57 -35.90
N GLY A 9 5.33 10.83 -35.52
CA GLY A 9 5.30 11.26 -34.13
C GLY A 9 4.17 10.61 -33.32
N LEU A 10 2.96 10.50 -33.90
CA LEU A 10 1.82 9.83 -33.27
C LEU A 10 2.03 8.32 -33.11
N LEU A 11 2.66 7.66 -34.10
CA LEU A 11 3.02 6.24 -33.99
C LEU A 11 4.09 5.98 -32.91
N PHE A 12 5.03 6.91 -32.73
CA PHE A 12 6.05 6.78 -31.68
C PHE A 12 5.41 6.89 -30.28
N VAL A 13 4.41 7.77 -30.09
CA VAL A 13 3.65 7.88 -28.82
C VAL A 13 2.83 6.63 -28.51
N CYS A 14 2.29 5.94 -29.53
CA CYS A 14 1.57 4.67 -29.33
C CYS A 14 2.49 3.48 -29.00
N LEU A 15 3.75 3.51 -29.44
CA LEU A 15 4.71 2.41 -29.23
C LEU A 15 5.54 2.59 -27.95
N THR A 16 5.68 3.82 -27.45
CA THR A 16 6.30 4.07 -26.15
C THR A 16 5.28 3.87 -25.03
N SER A 17 5.14 2.61 -24.64
CA SER A 17 5.11 2.23 -23.22
C SER A 17 3.73 2.18 -22.52
N CYS A 18 2.92 1.22 -22.94
CA CYS A 18 2.39 0.28 -21.95
C CYS A 18 3.49 -0.76 -21.64
N GLN A 19 4.57 -0.36 -20.98
CA GLN A 19 5.41 -1.34 -20.30
C GLN A 19 4.54 -1.97 -19.22
N LYS A 20 4.12 -3.22 -19.44
CA LYS A 20 3.50 -4.01 -18.38
C LYS A 20 4.46 -3.98 -17.22
N LYS A 21 4.00 -3.44 -16.10
CA LYS A 21 4.77 -3.41 -14.87
C LYS A 21 4.98 -4.86 -14.47
N ASP A 22 6.20 -5.34 -14.62
CA ASP A 22 6.56 -6.68 -14.15
C ASP A 22 6.49 -6.68 -12.61
N ASN A 23 5.32 -7.07 -12.11
CA ASN A 23 4.97 -7.19 -10.70
C ASN A 23 5.09 -8.65 -10.26
N SER A 24 6.15 -9.36 -10.63
CA SER A 24 6.38 -10.70 -10.11
C SER A 24 6.54 -10.70 -8.58
N ILE A 25 6.18 -11.82 -7.95
CA ILE A 25 6.33 -12.04 -6.50
C ILE A 25 7.77 -11.77 -6.06
N GLU A 26 8.75 -12.19 -6.86
CA GLU A 26 10.17 -11.97 -6.59
C GLU A 26 10.54 -10.49 -6.58
N LYS A 27 10.01 -9.70 -7.51
CA LYS A 27 10.23 -8.24 -7.55
C LYS A 27 9.57 -7.53 -6.38
N ILE A 28 8.36 -7.95 -5.99
CA ILE A 28 7.69 -7.47 -4.78
C ILE A 28 8.56 -7.77 -3.56
N HIS A 29 8.99 -9.02 -3.39
CA HIS A 29 9.83 -9.42 -2.26
C HIS A 29 11.14 -8.62 -2.20
N LYS A 30 11.84 -8.46 -3.33
CA LYS A 30 13.06 -7.65 -3.43
C LYS A 30 12.86 -6.20 -2.98
N ARG A 31 11.69 -5.62 -3.26
CA ARG A 31 11.33 -4.25 -2.84
C ARG A 31 11.06 -4.16 -1.34
N ILE A 32 10.38 -5.14 -0.76
CA ILE A 32 9.91 -5.08 0.64
C ILE A 32 10.90 -5.64 1.65
N GLN A 33 11.78 -6.57 1.24
CA GLN A 33 12.65 -7.32 2.18
C GLN A 33 13.56 -6.43 3.03
N ASN A 34 14.03 -5.31 2.45
CA ASN A 34 14.93 -4.35 3.09
C ASN A 34 14.24 -3.04 3.47
N TYR A 35 12.90 -2.97 3.35
CA TYR A 35 12.15 -1.78 3.68
C TYR A 35 12.04 -1.61 5.21
N ASP A 36 12.24 -0.39 5.71
CA ASP A 36 12.01 -0.07 7.11
C ASP A 36 10.53 0.28 7.35
N PHE A 37 9.82 -0.62 8.04
CA PHE A 37 8.40 -0.47 8.31
C PHE A 37 8.08 0.30 9.60
N ASN A 38 9.07 0.89 10.28
CA ASN A 38 8.87 1.60 11.55
C ASN A 38 7.84 2.73 11.46
N GLU A 39 7.74 3.41 10.32
CA GLU A 39 6.76 4.48 10.10
C GLU A 39 5.29 4.00 10.13
N PHE A 40 5.06 2.70 9.91
CA PHE A 40 3.75 2.07 9.93
C PHE A 40 3.44 1.42 11.28
N LYS A 41 4.31 1.54 12.29
CA LYS A 41 4.10 0.88 13.59
C LYS A 41 2.75 1.25 14.21
N ASN A 42 2.01 0.25 14.66
CA ASN A 42 0.64 0.39 15.18
C ASN A 42 -0.31 1.09 14.18
N CYS A 43 -0.08 0.90 12.89
CA CYS A 43 -0.85 1.51 11.83
C CYS A 43 -1.28 0.46 10.81
N HIS A 44 -2.50 0.60 10.33
CA HIS A 44 -2.97 -0.07 9.12
C HIS A 44 -3.42 1.00 8.13
N ILE A 45 -2.91 0.94 6.90
CA ILE A 45 -3.28 1.83 5.80
C ILE A 45 -3.65 1.01 4.56
N PHE A 46 -4.74 1.38 3.91
CA PHE A 46 -5.11 0.86 2.59
C PHE A 46 -5.71 1.95 1.70
N ASN A 47 -5.63 1.76 0.39
CA ASN A 47 -6.18 2.69 -0.60
C ASN A 47 -7.34 2.05 -1.36
N ARG A 48 -8.47 2.75 -1.41
CA ARG A 48 -9.59 2.41 -2.27
C ARG A 48 -9.96 3.61 -3.13
N LYS A 49 -9.73 3.49 -4.44
CA LYS A 49 -10.11 4.49 -5.46
C LYS A 49 -9.59 5.91 -5.13
N GLY A 50 -8.35 6.02 -4.65
CA GLY A 50 -7.72 7.31 -4.32
C GLY A 50 -8.11 7.87 -2.95
N THR A 51 -8.89 7.14 -2.18
CA THR A 51 -9.17 7.43 -0.76
C THR A 51 -8.33 6.51 0.12
N PHE A 52 -7.57 7.09 1.03
CA PHE A 52 -6.79 6.35 2.01
C PHE A 52 -7.60 6.16 3.28
N TYR A 53 -7.56 4.94 3.81
CA TYR A 53 -8.15 4.59 5.09
C TYR A 53 -7.00 4.24 6.02
N ILE A 54 -6.87 4.96 7.13
CA ILE A 54 -5.74 4.87 8.05
C ILE A 54 -6.30 4.55 9.42
N LYS A 55 -5.93 3.41 9.98
CA LYS A 55 -6.23 3.03 11.35
C LYS A 55 -4.98 3.21 12.21
N GLN A 56 -5.05 4.03 13.24
CA GLN A 56 -3.96 4.27 14.17
C GLN A 56 -4.52 4.51 15.57
N ASN A 57 -3.93 3.86 16.59
CA ASN A 57 -4.34 4.02 18.00
C ASN A 57 -5.86 3.85 18.23
N ASN A 58 -6.46 2.80 17.65
CA ASN A 58 -7.90 2.50 17.70
C ASN A 58 -8.82 3.54 17.04
N ARG A 59 -8.29 4.49 16.29
CA ARG A 59 -9.06 5.44 15.48
C ARG A 59 -8.90 5.15 14.01
N GLU A 60 -9.96 5.37 13.25
CA GLU A 60 -9.97 5.15 11.81
C GLU A 60 -10.25 6.46 11.09
N PHE A 61 -9.40 6.80 10.13
CA PHE A 61 -9.46 8.05 9.39
C PHE A 61 -9.63 7.78 7.90
N LYS A 62 -10.52 8.52 7.27
CA LYS A 62 -10.66 8.62 5.83
C LYS A 62 -9.94 9.87 5.36
N VAL A 63 -8.91 9.69 4.54
CA VAL A 63 -8.06 10.76 4.01
C VAL A 63 -8.22 10.82 2.49
N THR A 64 -8.60 11.99 1.97
CA THR A 64 -8.64 12.23 0.53
C THR A 64 -7.57 13.22 0.12
N LYS A 65 -6.95 12.97 -1.03
CA LYS A 65 -5.96 13.88 -1.62
C LYS A 65 -6.60 14.71 -2.72
N SER A 66 -6.13 15.95 -2.85
CA SER A 66 -6.42 16.76 -4.03
C SER A 66 -5.74 16.13 -5.24
N ILE A 67 -6.51 15.95 -6.32
CA ILE A 67 -6.01 15.42 -7.60
C ILE A 67 -4.92 16.34 -8.17
N PHE A 68 -5.05 17.66 -7.99
CA PHE A 68 -4.16 18.65 -8.59
C PHE A 68 -2.88 18.91 -7.80
N SER A 69 -2.97 18.94 -6.47
CA SER A 69 -1.82 19.34 -5.64
C SER A 69 -1.11 18.16 -4.97
N ASN A 70 -1.67 16.95 -5.06
CA ASN A 70 -1.19 15.77 -4.34
C ASN A 70 -1.03 16.01 -2.82
N ARG A 71 -1.72 17.01 -2.27
CA ARG A 71 -1.82 17.32 -0.83
C ARG A 71 -3.10 16.76 -0.25
N ILE A 72 -3.15 16.59 1.05
CA ILE A 72 -4.40 16.19 1.74
C ILE A 72 -5.44 17.31 1.59
N LYS A 73 -6.61 16.94 1.04
CA LYS A 73 -7.79 17.80 0.88
C LYS A 73 -8.71 17.69 2.09
N THR A 74 -9.06 16.48 2.50
CA THR A 74 -9.93 16.23 3.65
C THR A 74 -9.40 15.09 4.51
N ILE A 75 -9.66 15.19 5.80
CA ILE A 75 -9.53 14.09 6.75
C ILE A 75 -10.81 14.05 7.57
N SER A 76 -11.38 12.86 7.72
CA SER A 76 -12.55 12.64 8.57
C SER A 76 -12.37 11.36 9.37
N GLU A 77 -12.64 11.40 10.67
CA GLU A 77 -12.69 10.20 11.49
C GLU A 77 -13.97 9.40 11.18
N ILE A 78 -13.84 8.09 11.08
CA ILE A 78 -14.94 7.16 10.81
C ILE A 78 -15.57 6.76 12.14
N GLY A 79 -16.91 6.82 12.24
CA GLY A 79 -17.64 6.41 13.44
C GLY A 79 -17.73 7.49 14.54
N SER A 80 -17.13 8.66 14.33
CA SER A 80 -17.38 9.84 15.17
C SER A 80 -18.50 10.69 14.55
N ASN A 81 -19.50 11.03 15.38
CA ASN A 81 -20.55 12.00 15.03
C ASN A 81 -20.12 13.45 15.32
N GLU A 82 -18.92 13.65 15.89
CA GLU A 82 -18.41 14.99 16.09
C GLU A 82 -17.90 15.57 14.76
N PRO A 83 -18.35 16.79 14.38
CA PRO A 83 -17.87 17.43 13.18
C PRO A 83 -16.37 17.69 13.32
N GLY A 84 -15.58 16.90 12.58
CA GLY A 84 -14.18 17.15 12.29
C GLY A 84 -13.33 17.33 13.53
N LEU A 85 -12.71 16.25 14.00
CA LEU A 85 -11.51 16.35 14.84
C LEU A 85 -10.63 17.45 14.25
N ILE A 86 -10.34 18.52 15.00
CA ILE A 86 -9.52 19.62 14.51
C ILE A 86 -8.14 19.02 14.28
N ILE A 87 -7.89 18.60 13.04
CA ILE A 87 -6.64 17.98 12.68
C ILE A 87 -5.65 19.09 12.52
N ASN A 88 -4.74 19.20 13.48
CA ASN A 88 -3.65 20.15 13.40
C ASN A 88 -2.75 19.84 12.19
N ASP A 89 -1.99 20.84 11.74
CA ASP A 89 -1.09 20.69 10.60
C ASP A 89 -0.06 19.57 10.81
N THR A 90 0.29 19.27 12.06
CA THR A 90 1.22 18.18 12.41
C THR A 90 0.67 16.81 12.03
N THR A 91 -0.58 16.49 12.38
CA THR A 91 -1.24 15.23 12.02
C THR A 91 -1.43 15.15 10.51
N LYS A 92 -1.79 16.26 9.86
CA LYS A 92 -1.88 16.32 8.40
C LYS A 92 -0.54 16.00 7.73
N MET A 93 0.54 16.62 8.18
CA MET A 93 1.90 16.33 7.70
C MET A 93 2.32 14.88 7.97
N SER A 94 1.95 14.32 9.12
CA SER A 94 2.21 12.91 9.44
C SER A 94 1.50 11.98 8.46
N PHE A 95 0.22 12.20 8.16
CA PHE A 95 -0.51 11.42 7.15
C PHE A 95 0.04 11.63 5.74
N GLU A 96 0.49 12.82 5.37
CA GLU A 96 1.14 13.04 4.07
C GLU A 96 2.41 12.20 3.92
N LYS A 97 3.26 12.16 4.95
CA LYS A 97 4.46 11.31 4.97
C LYS A 97 4.10 9.83 4.89
N LEU A 98 3.15 9.38 5.72
CA LEU A 98 2.69 7.98 5.75
C LEU A 98 2.14 7.54 4.38
N ILE A 99 1.34 8.38 3.73
CA ILE A 99 0.78 8.09 2.39
C ILE A 99 1.89 8.06 1.33
N VAL A 100 2.86 8.97 1.39
CA VAL A 100 4.01 8.96 0.46
C VAL A 100 4.75 7.64 0.56
N SER A 101 5.02 7.18 1.77
CA SER A 101 5.69 5.91 2.01
C SER A 101 4.86 4.69 1.59
N PHE A 102 3.57 4.69 1.91
CA PHE A 102 2.64 3.66 1.44
C PHE A 102 2.64 3.54 -0.09
N ASN A 103 2.63 4.67 -0.80
CA ASN A 103 2.66 4.66 -2.27
C ASN A 103 3.97 4.10 -2.84
N LYS A 104 5.11 4.22 -2.14
CA LYS A 104 6.38 3.62 -2.57
C LYS A 104 6.37 2.09 -2.50
N LEU A 105 5.60 1.53 -1.58
CA LEU A 105 5.45 0.08 -1.45
C LEU A 105 4.62 -0.51 -2.60
N GLU A 106 3.74 0.29 -3.20
CA GLU A 106 2.80 -0.13 -4.24
C GLU A 106 1.91 -1.31 -3.80
N ALA A 107 1.64 -1.37 -2.51
CA ALA A 107 0.76 -2.34 -1.89
C ALA A 107 -0.70 -1.86 -1.95
N LEU A 108 -1.64 -2.80 -1.87
CA LEU A 108 -3.05 -2.51 -1.65
C LEU A 108 -3.32 -2.16 -0.19
N SER A 109 -2.66 -2.86 0.74
CA SER A 109 -2.67 -2.55 2.17
C SER A 109 -1.32 -2.81 2.83
N VAL A 110 -1.05 -2.08 3.91
CA VAL A 110 0.10 -2.23 4.80
C VAL A 110 -0.40 -2.13 6.25
N GLU A 111 -0.06 -3.11 7.07
CA GLU A 111 -0.31 -3.09 8.51
C GLU A 111 0.95 -3.49 9.26
N VAL A 112 1.28 -2.76 10.32
CA VAL A 112 2.29 -3.19 11.30
C VAL A 112 1.66 -3.17 12.67
N ASP A 113 1.61 -4.35 13.29
CA ASP A 113 0.98 -4.50 14.58
C ASP A 113 1.88 -4.03 15.74
N SER A 114 1.36 -4.14 16.97
CA SER A 114 2.07 -3.75 18.19
C SER A 114 3.30 -4.60 18.51
N THR A 115 3.39 -5.78 17.91
CA THR A 115 4.48 -6.72 18.05
C THR A 115 5.49 -6.64 16.90
N ASN A 116 5.33 -5.68 15.99
CA ASN A 116 6.15 -5.46 14.80
C ASN A 116 6.02 -6.54 13.71
N ASN A 117 4.95 -7.34 13.69
CA ASN A 117 4.65 -8.15 12.50
C ASN A 117 4.18 -7.22 11.38
N VAL A 118 4.61 -7.48 10.15
CA VAL A 118 4.28 -6.67 8.97
C VAL A 118 3.37 -7.46 8.05
N TYR A 119 2.22 -6.91 7.71
CA TYR A 119 1.26 -7.49 6.77
C TYR A 119 1.13 -6.61 5.55
N LEU A 120 1.27 -7.20 4.37
CA LEU A 120 1.17 -6.50 3.09
C LEU A 120 0.28 -7.29 2.14
N SER A 121 -0.52 -6.60 1.33
CA SER A 121 -1.29 -7.23 0.26
C SER A 121 -0.96 -6.63 -1.11
N PHE A 122 -0.84 -7.50 -2.12
CA PHE A 122 -0.51 -7.13 -3.49
C PHE A 122 -1.43 -7.85 -4.47
N PRO A 123 -2.38 -7.16 -5.11
CA PRO A 123 -3.14 -7.74 -6.22
C PRO A 123 -2.26 -7.83 -7.46
N LEU A 124 -2.25 -9.00 -8.10
CA LEU A 124 -1.50 -9.26 -9.34
C LEU A 124 -2.44 -9.55 -10.52
N GLU A 125 -1.85 -9.53 -11.73
CA GLU A 125 -2.60 -9.74 -13.00
C GLU A 125 -3.21 -11.14 -13.12
N ASP A 126 -2.75 -12.11 -12.33
CA ASP A 126 -3.26 -13.48 -12.28
C ASP A 126 -4.62 -13.62 -11.57
N ARG A 127 -5.26 -12.49 -11.22
CA ARG A 127 -6.51 -12.41 -10.43
C ARG A 127 -6.35 -12.94 -9.00
N CYS A 128 -5.12 -12.98 -8.50
CA CYS A 128 -4.82 -13.32 -7.12
C CYS A 128 -4.34 -12.10 -6.34
N THR A 129 -4.64 -12.08 -5.05
CA THR A 129 -4.02 -11.20 -4.07
C THR A 129 -3.01 -12.01 -3.28
N TYR A 130 -1.78 -11.52 -3.25
CA TYR A 130 -0.68 -12.11 -2.50
C TYR A 130 -0.54 -11.38 -1.17
N TYR A 131 -0.55 -12.15 -0.09
CA TYR A 131 -0.45 -11.64 1.27
C TYR A 131 0.93 -11.99 1.82
N PHE A 132 1.77 -10.99 2.00
CA PHE A 132 3.06 -11.16 2.67
C PHE A 132 2.91 -10.90 4.16
N LEU A 133 3.54 -11.74 4.96
CA LEU A 133 3.69 -11.59 6.40
C LEU A 133 5.18 -11.64 6.74
N LYS A 134 5.74 -10.54 7.26
CA LYS A 134 7.02 -10.58 7.97
C LYS A 134 6.74 -10.85 9.43
N LEU A 135 7.17 -12.01 9.89
CA LEU A 135 7.00 -12.41 11.29
C LEU A 135 8.06 -11.71 12.14
N SER A 136 7.66 -11.18 13.29
CA SER A 136 8.61 -10.71 14.31
C SER A 136 9.20 -11.90 15.07
N ASP A 137 10.36 -11.70 15.68
CA ASP A 137 11.02 -12.66 16.57
C ASP A 137 10.20 -12.99 17.83
N LYS A 138 9.14 -12.22 18.11
CA LYS A 138 8.28 -12.35 19.29
C LYS A 138 7.06 -13.24 19.07
N ASN A 139 6.78 -13.65 17.84
CA ASN A 139 5.58 -14.41 17.51
C ASN A 139 5.89 -15.61 16.63
N SER A 140 5.05 -16.63 16.74
CA SER A 140 4.94 -17.71 15.77
C SER A 140 3.68 -17.53 14.91
N LEU A 141 3.61 -18.25 13.78
CA LEU A 141 2.37 -18.34 13.01
C LEU A 141 1.20 -18.91 13.83
N LEU A 142 1.50 -19.77 14.81
CA LEU A 142 0.49 -20.36 15.69
C LEU A 142 -0.15 -19.29 16.57
N ASP A 143 0.67 -18.42 17.18
CA ASP A 143 0.21 -17.33 18.06
C ASP A 143 -0.72 -16.38 17.31
N LEU A 144 -0.41 -16.14 16.03
CA LEU A 144 -1.19 -15.26 15.15
C LEU A 144 -2.38 -15.97 14.49
N LYS A 145 -2.56 -17.29 14.71
CA LYS A 145 -3.56 -18.13 14.02
C LYS A 145 -3.44 -18.04 12.49
N LYS A 146 -2.21 -18.00 11.97
CA LYS A 146 -1.85 -17.86 10.54
C LYS A 146 -1.15 -19.11 9.98
N GLY A 147 -1.50 -20.30 10.45
CA GLY A 147 -0.87 -21.57 10.02
C GLY A 147 -1.02 -21.91 8.53
N PHE A 148 -1.88 -21.19 7.80
CA PHE A 148 -2.05 -21.32 6.35
C PHE A 148 -0.96 -20.61 5.53
N TYR A 149 -0.22 -19.67 6.14
CA TYR A 149 0.91 -19.01 5.49
C TYR A 149 2.07 -19.98 5.30
N LYS A 150 2.71 -19.93 4.13
CA LYS A 150 3.90 -20.75 3.82
C LYS A 150 5.15 -19.89 3.93
N ASN A 151 6.23 -20.44 4.48
CA ASN A 151 7.51 -19.75 4.49
C ASN A 151 7.96 -19.48 3.04
N TYR A 152 8.39 -18.25 2.79
CA TYR A 152 8.86 -17.81 1.48
C TYR A 152 10.36 -17.52 1.50
N SER A 153 10.83 -16.70 2.44
CA SER A 153 12.26 -16.38 2.59
C SER A 153 12.56 -15.76 3.95
N GLY A 154 13.46 -16.37 4.74
CA GLY A 154 13.77 -15.91 6.09
C GLY A 154 12.50 -15.80 6.94
N ASP A 155 12.26 -14.62 7.50
CA ASP A 155 11.07 -14.33 8.32
C ASP A 155 9.84 -13.92 7.48
N TRP A 156 9.94 -13.95 6.15
CA TRP A 156 8.83 -13.68 5.25
C TRP A 156 8.05 -14.93 4.90
N TYR A 157 6.74 -14.81 5.03
CA TYR A 157 5.75 -15.81 4.71
C TYR A 157 4.78 -15.27 3.67
N LEU A 158 4.21 -16.17 2.89
CA LEU A 158 3.32 -15.86 1.78
C LEU A 158 2.06 -16.72 1.85
N ASP A 159 0.94 -16.07 1.64
CA ASP A 159 -0.33 -16.70 1.30
C ASP A 159 -0.88 -16.06 0.02
N LYS A 160 -1.81 -16.73 -0.66
CA LYS A 160 -2.48 -16.18 -1.83
C LYS A 160 -3.96 -16.56 -1.87
N GLU A 161 -4.78 -15.60 -2.26
CA GLU A 161 -6.20 -15.79 -2.50
C GLU A 161 -6.52 -15.39 -3.94
N CYS A 162 -7.14 -16.28 -4.71
CA CYS A 162 -7.48 -16.05 -6.11
C CYS A 162 -8.99 -15.93 -6.27
N SER A 163 -9.42 -14.98 -7.11
CA SER A 163 -10.83 -14.94 -7.53
C SER A 163 -11.12 -16.16 -8.40
N ASN A 164 -12.16 -16.92 -8.03
CA ASN A 164 -12.66 -18.05 -8.84
C ASN A 164 -13.25 -17.58 -10.17
#